data_AF-A0A930UGI1-F1
#
_entry.id   AF-A0A930UGI1-F1
#
_cell.length_a   1.000
_cell.length_b   1.000
_cell.length_c   1.000
_cell.angle_alpha   90.00
_cell.angle_beta   90.00
_cell.angle_gamma   90.00
#
_symmetry.space_group_name_H-M   'P 1'
#
loop_
_entity.id
_entity.type
_entity.pdbx_description
1 polymer ?
#
loop_
_entity_poly.entity_id
_entity_poly.type
_entity_poly.pdbx_seq_one_letter_code
_entity_poly.pdbx_strand_id
1 'polypeptide(L)'
;FKYNKATDSYTCPANETLTTNANWYAKKNGKSITQMKHYKTSACLTCKFFSQCTKNKKGRLIERSQYADLIYENKVRIENNYDVYRRRQAIVEHPYGVIKRQWDFYYIMTKKTIKRASADVGLIFCAYNLRRIFNLIDQNQLKQYLRVLALHFGTIKAIFKAFYALFYFKNEQSVFQQRILIVV
;
A
#
# COMPACT_ATOMS: atom_id res chain seq x y z
N PHE A 1 2.21 -23.28 20.75
CA PHE A 1 2.55 -22.29 21.80
C PHE A 1 1.40 -21.33 21.94
N LYS A 2 0.90 -21.12 23.16
CA LYS A 2 -0.24 -20.23 23.44
C LYS A 2 0.28 -19.02 24.22
N TYR A 3 -0.04 -17.82 23.77
CA TYR A 3 0.33 -16.58 24.47
C TYR A 3 -0.73 -16.25 25.52
N ASN A 4 -0.29 -15.91 26.73
CA ASN A 4 -1.15 -15.36 27.78
C ASN A 4 -0.80 -13.89 27.98
N LYS A 5 -1.78 -13.00 27.73
CA LYS A 5 -1.61 -11.55 27.83
C LYS A 5 -1.54 -11.07 29.28
N ALA A 6 -2.19 -11.76 30.22
CA ALA A 6 -2.21 -11.35 31.63
C ALA A 6 -0.86 -11.55 32.32
N THR A 7 -0.20 -12.67 32.04
CA THR A 7 1.10 -13.03 32.63
C THR A 7 2.29 -12.72 31.72
N ASP A 8 2.04 -12.16 30.54
CA ASP A 8 3.02 -11.91 29.48
C ASP A 8 3.98 -13.10 29.27
N SER A 9 3.40 -14.27 28.97
CA SER A 9 4.14 -15.53 28.87
C SER A 9 3.59 -16.42 27.76
N TYR A 10 4.39 -17.41 27.36
CA TYR A 10 3.97 -18.42 26.41
C TYR A 10 3.94 -19.80 27.06
N THR A 11 2.88 -20.56 26.83
CA THR A 11 2.81 -21.98 27.22
C THR A 11 3.22 -22.86 26.05
N CYS A 12 4.16 -23.78 26.28
CA CYS A 12 4.60 -24.76 25.29
C CYS A 12 3.66 -25.97 25.22
N PRO A 13 3.75 -26.82 24.17
CA PRO A 13 2.95 -28.04 24.08
C PRO A 13 3.20 -29.06 25.20
N ALA A 14 4.36 -28.99 25.87
CA ALA A 14 4.70 -29.79 27.04
C ALA A 14 4.27 -29.11 28.36
N ASN A 15 3.37 -28.11 28.31
CA ASN A 15 2.82 -27.35 29.43
C ASN A 15 3.81 -26.50 30.25
N GLU A 16 5.07 -26.39 29.82
CA GLU A 16 6.03 -25.47 30.43
C GLU A 16 5.79 -24.01 30.01
N THR A 17 6.05 -23.08 30.93
CA THR A 17 5.89 -21.65 30.70
C THR A 17 7.21 -21.00 30.29
N LEU A 18 7.18 -20.23 29.21
CA LEU A 18 8.29 -19.40 28.73
C LEU A 18 8.05 -17.97 29.17
N THR A 19 9.02 -17.43 29.90
CA THR A 19 9.00 -16.07 30.43
C THR A 19 9.96 -15.18 29.66
N THR A 20 9.79 -13.88 29.83
CA THR A 20 10.62 -12.85 29.23
C THR A 20 11.39 -12.07 30.28
N ASN A 21 12.52 -11.50 29.90
CA ASN A 21 13.31 -10.60 30.74
C ASN A 21 12.87 -9.13 30.59
N ALA A 22 11.66 -8.89 30.08
CA ALA A 22 11.08 -7.58 29.79
C ALA A 22 11.83 -6.72 28.75
N ASN A 23 12.99 -7.16 28.25
CA ASN A 23 13.82 -6.38 27.34
C ASN A 23 13.37 -6.51 25.88
N TRP A 24 13.53 -5.41 25.16
CA TRP A 24 13.29 -5.31 23.72
C TRP A 24 14.60 -5.32 22.96
N TYR A 25 14.70 -6.19 21.96
CA TYR A 25 15.89 -6.37 21.13
C TYR A 25 15.62 -5.86 19.72
N ALA A 26 16.48 -4.98 19.23
CA ALA A 26 16.37 -4.46 17.87
C ALA A 26 16.80 -5.52 16.85
N LYS A 27 15.87 -5.92 15.97
CA LYS A 27 16.14 -6.78 14.82
C LYS A 27 16.14 -5.94 13.55
N LYS A 28 17.30 -5.89 12.87
CA LYS A 28 17.47 -5.16 11.61
C LYS A 28 17.11 -6.07 10.43
N ASN A 29 16.15 -5.62 9.62
CA ASN A 29 15.80 -6.23 8.35
C ASN A 29 15.98 -5.18 7.24
N GLY A 30 17.16 -5.16 6.62
CA GLY A 30 17.54 -4.12 5.66
C GLY A 30 17.55 -2.74 6.32
N LYS A 31 16.72 -1.82 5.81
CA LYS A 31 16.55 -0.45 6.35
C LYS A 31 15.57 -0.34 7.51
N SER A 32 14.81 -1.40 7.80
CA SER A 32 13.78 -1.39 8.84
C SER A 32 14.31 -1.99 10.14
N ILE A 33 13.93 -1.40 11.28
CA ILE A 33 14.25 -1.91 12.62
C ILE A 33 12.93 -2.28 13.29
N THR A 34 12.83 -3.52 13.77
CA THR A 34 11.67 -3.98 14.55
C THR A 34 12.15 -4.45 15.91
N GLN A 35 11.45 -4.07 16.99
CA GLN A 35 11.78 -4.58 18.31
C GLN A 35 11.10 -5.94 18.54
N MET A 36 11.88 -6.85 19.08
CA MET A 36 11.48 -8.21 19.41
C MET A 36 11.69 -8.46 20.89
N LYS A 37 10.67 -9.03 21.54
CA LYS A 37 10.74 -9.51 22.91
C LYS A 37 11.03 -11.00 22.93
N HIS A 38 11.94 -11.42 23.79
CA HIS A 38 12.42 -12.80 23.84
C HIS A 38 11.75 -13.58 24.96
N TYR A 39 11.26 -14.78 24.65
CA TYR A 39 10.66 -15.71 25.60
C TYR A 39 11.40 -17.03 25.56
N LYS A 40 11.82 -17.50 26.74
CA LYS A 40 12.63 -18.73 26.89
C LYS A 40 12.29 -19.42 28.21
N THR A 41 12.67 -20.68 28.32
CA THR A 41 12.56 -21.46 29.56
C THR A 41 13.75 -22.40 29.70
N SER A 42 14.22 -22.61 30.93
CA SER A 42 15.26 -23.59 31.27
C SER A 42 14.74 -25.03 31.20
N ALA A 43 13.43 -25.24 31.37
CA ALA A 43 12.78 -26.54 31.30
C ALA A 43 12.93 -27.21 29.92
N CYS A 44 13.26 -26.44 28.87
CA CYS A 44 13.56 -27.02 27.57
C CYS A 44 14.75 -27.99 27.63
N LEU A 45 15.77 -27.75 28.46
CA LEU A 45 17.00 -28.54 28.46
C LEU A 45 16.79 -29.99 28.93
N THR A 46 15.80 -30.22 29.78
CA THR A 46 15.43 -31.55 30.30
C THR A 46 14.19 -32.13 29.61
N CYS A 47 13.65 -31.43 28.59
CA CYS A 47 12.42 -31.81 27.93
C CYS A 47 12.62 -33.02 27.01
N LYS A 48 11.76 -34.03 27.16
CA LYS A 48 11.74 -35.24 26.31
C LYS A 48 11.55 -34.93 24.82
N PHE A 49 10.89 -33.83 24.50
CA PHE A 49 10.60 -33.38 23.14
C PHE A 49 11.66 -32.42 22.56
N PHE A 50 12.78 -32.19 23.25
CA PHE A 50 13.77 -31.19 22.86
C PHE A 50 14.26 -31.39 21.41
N SER A 51 14.60 -32.63 21.05
CA SER A 51 15.10 -33.00 19.72
C SER A 51 14.12 -32.68 18.58
N GLN A 52 12.81 -32.73 18.84
CA GLN A 52 11.76 -32.40 17.86
C GLN A 52 11.37 -30.92 17.89
N CYS A 53 11.49 -30.25 19.04
CA CYS A 53 11.01 -28.88 19.24
C CYS A 53 12.00 -27.80 18.75
N THR A 54 13.31 -28.02 18.93
CA THR A 54 14.34 -27.02 18.63
C THR A 54 15.70 -27.66 18.35
N LYS A 55 16.47 -27.05 17.44
CA LYS A 55 17.89 -27.40 17.23
C LYS A 55 18.84 -26.58 18.11
N ASN A 56 18.34 -25.57 18.80
CA ASN A 56 19.16 -24.68 19.63
C ASN A 56 19.53 -25.37 20.95
N LYS A 57 20.84 -25.51 21.21
CA LYS A 57 21.40 -26.09 22.44
C LYS A 57 20.90 -25.40 23.72
N LYS A 58 20.53 -24.12 23.67
CA LYS A 58 20.04 -23.34 24.81
C LYS A 58 18.52 -23.40 25.03
N GLY A 59 17.80 -24.24 24.28
CA GLY A 59 16.34 -24.32 24.35
C GLY A 59 15.62 -23.51 23.27
N ARG A 60 14.28 -23.60 23.28
CA ARG A 60 13.43 -22.90 22.32
C ARG A 60 13.34 -21.43 22.72
N LEU A 61 13.72 -20.54 21.78
CA LEU A 61 13.51 -19.11 21.89
C LEU A 61 12.31 -18.71 21.03
N ILE A 62 11.37 -17.96 21.61
CA ILE A 62 10.26 -17.35 20.87
C ILE A 62 10.51 -15.85 20.83
N GLU A 63 10.48 -15.29 19.62
CA GLU A 63 10.52 -13.85 19.40
C GLU A 63 9.08 -13.35 19.19
N ARG A 64 8.65 -12.37 19.98
CA ARG A 64 7.39 -11.65 19.79
C ARG A 64 7.70 -10.22 19.34
N SER A 65 7.21 -9.84 18.17
CA SER A 65 7.33 -8.47 17.66
C SER A 65 6.53 -7.48 18.50
N GLN A 66 6.98 -6.22 18.54
CA GLN A 66 6.21 -5.10 19.08
C GLN A 66 4.81 -4.96 18.43
N TYR A 67 4.66 -5.46 17.21
CA TYR A 67 3.40 -5.44 16.45
C TYR A 67 2.59 -6.75 16.55
N ALA A 68 2.97 -7.68 17.43
CA ALA A 68 2.34 -8.99 17.50
C ALA A 68 0.82 -8.92 17.78
N ASP A 69 0.37 -7.93 18.55
CA ASP A 69 -1.06 -7.72 18.81
C ASP A 69 -1.81 -7.32 17.53
N LEU A 70 -1.26 -6.38 16.75
CA LEU A 70 -1.82 -5.97 15.46
C LEU A 70 -1.86 -7.12 14.44
N ILE A 71 -0.82 -7.95 14.43
CA ILE A 71 -0.77 -9.14 13.58
C ILE A 71 -1.86 -10.14 13.98
N TYR A 72 -2.07 -10.34 15.28
CA TYR A 72 -3.11 -11.22 15.79
C TYR A 72 -4.51 -10.69 15.44
N GLU A 73 -4.78 -9.40 15.66
CA GLU A 73 -6.04 -8.79 15.26
C GLU A 73 -6.30 -8.90 13.75
N ASN A 74 -5.28 -8.70 12.92
CA ASN A 74 -5.41 -8.87 11.48
C ASN A 74 -5.73 -10.34 11.13
N LYS A 75 -5.06 -11.30 11.78
CA LYS A 75 -5.37 -12.72 11.62
C LYS A 75 -6.83 -13.01 11.94
N VAL A 76 -7.35 -12.52 13.07
CA VAL A 76 -8.77 -12.69 13.45
C VAL A 76 -9.70 -12.05 12.41
N ARG A 77 -9.38 -10.86 11.90
CA ARG A 77 -10.17 -10.19 10.84
C ARG A 77 -10.20 -11.02 9.55
N ILE A 78 -9.07 -11.64 9.18
CA ILE A 78 -8.95 -12.51 8.01
C ILE A 78 -9.78 -13.78 8.20
N GLU A 79 -9.65 -14.45 9.34
CA GLU A 79 -10.40 -15.68 9.65
C GLU A 79 -11.91 -15.42 9.62
N ASN A 80 -12.36 -14.30 10.19
CA ASN A 80 -13.78 -13.91 10.19
C ASN A 80 -14.30 -13.51 8.81
N ASN A 81 -13.45 -13.10 7.86
CA ASN A 81 -13.84 -12.61 6.54
C ASN A 81 -13.11 -13.34 5.40
N TYR A 82 -12.88 -14.65 5.58
CA TYR A 82 -11.98 -15.42 4.73
C TYR A 82 -12.33 -15.31 3.23
N ASP A 83 -13.61 -15.45 2.88
CA ASP A 83 -14.06 -15.41 1.48
C ASP A 83 -13.82 -14.05 0.82
N VAL A 84 -13.97 -12.96 1.58
CA VAL A 84 -13.71 -11.60 1.10
C VAL A 84 -12.22 -11.43 0.81
N TYR A 85 -11.35 -11.89 1.70
CA TYR A 85 -9.90 -11.83 1.50
C TYR A 85 -9.47 -12.68 0.30
N ARG A 86 -10.02 -13.89 0.15
CA ARG A 86 -9.74 -14.77 -0.98
C ARG A 86 -10.19 -14.15 -2.31
N ARG A 87 -11.37 -13.54 -2.34
CA ARG A 87 -11.87 -12.83 -3.53
C ARG A 87 -10.98 -11.63 -3.88
N ARG A 88 -10.58 -10.84 -2.89
CA ARG A 88 -9.67 -9.70 -3.10
C ARG A 88 -8.31 -10.15 -3.65
N GLN A 89 -7.76 -11.24 -3.13
CA GLN A 89 -6.53 -11.83 -3.64
C GLN A 89 -6.65 -12.15 -5.13
N ALA A 90 -7.69 -12.89 -5.53
CA ALA A 90 -7.92 -13.24 -6.94
C ALA A 90 -8.10 -12.02 -7.85
N ILE A 91 -8.84 -10.99 -7.39
CA ILE A 91 -9.07 -9.76 -8.15
C ILE A 91 -7.77 -8.98 -8.39
N VAL A 92 -6.88 -8.94 -7.39
CA VAL A 92 -5.70 -8.07 -7.39
C VAL A 92 -4.48 -8.75 -8.01
N GLU A 93 -4.32 -10.06 -7.83
CA GLU A 93 -3.20 -10.81 -8.39
C GLU A 93 -3.17 -10.79 -9.92
N HIS A 94 -4.33 -10.88 -10.57
CA HIS A 94 -4.40 -10.88 -12.03
C HIS A 94 -3.89 -9.55 -12.66
N PRO A 95 -4.38 -8.35 -12.28
CA PRO A 95 -3.82 -7.08 -12.72
C PRO A 95 -2.32 -6.94 -12.49
N TYR A 96 -1.83 -7.31 -11.30
CA TYR A 96 -0.40 -7.25 -11.02
C TYR A 96 0.40 -8.23 -11.88
N GLY A 97 -0.14 -9.41 -12.15
CA GLY A 97 0.46 -10.41 -13.05
C GLY A 97 0.58 -9.87 -14.47
N VAL A 98 -0.49 -9.28 -15.01
CA VAL A 98 -0.48 -8.67 -16.35
C VAL A 98 0.55 -7.55 -16.42
N ILE A 99 0.49 -6.58 -15.50
CA ILE A 99 1.38 -5.41 -15.53
C ILE A 99 2.84 -5.83 -15.38
N LYS A 100 3.15 -6.72 -14.43
CA LYS A 100 4.54 -7.11 -14.19
C LYS A 100 5.05 -8.07 -15.27
N ARG A 101 4.30 -9.12 -15.60
CA ARG A 101 4.79 -10.24 -16.43
C ARG A 101 4.50 -10.07 -17.91
N GLN A 102 3.33 -9.55 -18.29
CA GLN A 102 2.99 -9.36 -19.70
C GLN A 102 3.49 -8.02 -20.24
N TRP A 103 3.52 -6.97 -19.42
CA TRP A 103 3.98 -5.64 -19.84
C TRP A 103 5.42 -5.35 -19.41
N ASP A 104 6.10 -6.34 -18.82
CA ASP A 104 7.50 -6.26 -18.35
C ASP A 104 7.78 -5.09 -17.37
N PHE A 105 6.76 -4.61 -16.66
CA PHE A 105 6.89 -3.52 -15.70
C PHE A 105 7.37 -4.01 -14.32
N TYR A 106 8.53 -4.69 -14.29
CA TYR A 106 9.17 -5.13 -13.05
C TYR A 106 9.92 -4.02 -12.34
N TYR A 107 10.52 -3.12 -13.11
CA TYR A 107 11.42 -2.09 -12.62
C TYR A 107 10.95 -0.72 -13.07
N ILE A 108 10.90 0.20 -12.12
CA ILE A 108 10.62 1.61 -12.42
C ILE A 108 11.91 2.22 -12.99
N MET A 109 11.84 2.72 -14.23
CA MET A 109 12.99 3.32 -14.91
C MET A 109 13.36 4.68 -14.32
N THR A 110 12.39 5.45 -13.81
CA THR A 110 12.66 6.77 -13.19
C THR A 110 13.19 6.64 -11.76
N LYS A 111 14.51 6.47 -11.61
CA LYS A 111 15.17 6.22 -10.31
C LYS A 111 15.52 7.47 -9.48
N LYS A 112 15.09 8.68 -9.86
CA LYS A 112 15.52 9.93 -9.19
C LYS A 112 14.73 10.27 -7.93
N THR A 113 13.39 10.22 -7.97
CA THR A 113 12.56 10.62 -6.82
C THR A 113 11.29 9.77 -6.74
N ILE A 114 10.74 9.63 -5.52
CA ILE A 114 9.47 8.91 -5.29
C ILE A 114 8.33 9.53 -6.12
N LYS A 115 8.32 10.86 -6.28
CA LYS A 115 7.31 11.57 -7.09
C LYS A 115 7.32 11.11 -8.55
N ARG A 116 8.49 10.92 -9.16
CA ARG A 116 8.63 10.44 -10.55
C ARG A 116 8.24 8.97 -10.66
N ALA A 117 8.72 8.15 -9.74
CA ALA A 117 8.35 6.73 -9.68
C ALA A 117 6.83 6.53 -9.53
N SER A 118 6.18 7.36 -8.70
CA SER A 118 4.73 7.34 -8.52
C SER A 118 3.98 7.74 -9.80
N ALA A 119 4.52 8.65 -10.61
CA ALA A 119 3.91 9.05 -11.87
C ALA A 119 3.95 7.89 -12.90
N ASP A 120 5.09 7.20 -13.03
CA ASP A 120 5.23 6.03 -13.92
C ASP A 120 4.25 4.92 -13.54
N VAL A 121 4.20 4.57 -12.24
CA VAL A 121 3.27 3.55 -11.73
C VAL A 121 1.81 3.97 -11.96
N GLY A 122 1.49 5.25 -11.70
CA GLY A 122 0.17 5.81 -11.94
C GLY A 122 -0.25 5.70 -13.41
N LEU A 123 0.65 6.05 -14.33
CA LEU A 123 0.39 5.96 -15.77
C LEU A 123 0.09 4.53 -16.22
N ILE A 124 0.88 3.56 -15.75
CA ILE A 124 0.67 2.14 -16.05
C ILE A 124 -0.67 1.64 -15.52
N PHE A 125 -1.05 2.03 -14.30
CA PHE A 125 -2.35 1.64 -13.74
C PHE A 125 -3.52 2.29 -14.49
N CYS A 126 -3.38 3.56 -14.90
CA CYS A 126 -4.36 4.22 -15.76
C CYS A 126 -4.51 3.49 -17.10
N ALA A 127 -3.41 3.12 -17.75
CA ALA A 127 -3.42 2.39 -19.02
C ALA A 127 -4.10 1.01 -18.87
N TYR A 128 -3.80 0.27 -17.80
CA TYR A 128 -4.44 -1.02 -17.52
C TYR A 128 -5.96 -0.85 -17.31
N ASN A 129 -6.36 0.13 -16.50
CA ASN A 129 -7.77 0.40 -16.23
C ASN A 129 -8.52 0.78 -17.52
N LEU A 130 -7.95 1.65 -18.36
CA LEU A 130 -8.55 2.04 -19.64
C LEU A 130 -8.70 0.83 -20.57
N ARG A 131 -7.65 0.02 -20.73
CA ARG A 131 -7.71 -1.21 -21.54
C ARG A 131 -8.80 -2.16 -21.03
N ARG A 132 -8.93 -2.31 -19.72
CA ARG A 132 -9.97 -3.15 -19.12
C ARG A 132 -11.37 -2.59 -19.36
N ILE A 133 -11.56 -1.28 -19.22
CA ILE A 133 -12.84 -0.61 -19.49
C ILE A 133 -13.25 -0.84 -20.95
N PHE A 134 -12.34 -0.63 -21.90
CA PHE A 134 -12.63 -0.81 -23.33
C PHE A 134 -12.95 -2.26 -23.70
N ASN A 135 -12.42 -3.23 -22.97
CA ASN A 135 -12.73 -4.65 -23.17
C ASN A 135 -14.05 -5.09 -22.51
N LEU A 136 -14.52 -4.38 -21.47
CA LEU A 136 -15.73 -4.73 -20.73
C LEU A 136 -16.99 -4.02 -21.27
N ILE A 137 -16.83 -2.79 -21.77
CA ILE A 137 -17.95 -1.97 -22.25
C ILE A 137 -18.20 -2.24 -23.73
N ASP A 138 -19.48 -2.35 -24.11
CA ASP A 138 -19.88 -2.46 -25.52
C ASP A 138 -19.46 -1.22 -26.33
N GLN A 139 -19.10 -1.41 -27.59
CA GLN A 139 -18.62 -0.32 -28.45
C GLN A 139 -19.64 0.81 -28.61
N ASN A 140 -20.95 0.50 -28.61
CA ASN A 140 -21.99 1.51 -28.76
C ASN A 140 -22.14 2.35 -27.49
N GLN A 141 -22.09 1.70 -26.32
CA GLN A 141 -22.08 2.41 -25.03
C GLN A 141 -20.84 3.30 -24.89
N LEU A 142 -19.67 2.81 -25.30
CA LEU A 142 -18.44 3.60 -25.27
C LEU A 142 -18.55 4.86 -26.14
N LYS A 143 -19.10 4.74 -27.36
CA LYS A 143 -19.36 5.90 -28.24
C LYS A 143 -20.29 6.92 -27.59
N GLN A 144 -21.33 6.46 -26.90
CA GLN A 144 -22.25 7.35 -26.19
C GLN A 144 -21.54 8.12 -25.06
N TYR A 145 -20.76 7.44 -24.23
CA TYR A 145 -19.99 8.08 -23.17
C TYR A 145 -18.99 9.11 -23.73
N LEU A 146 -18.30 8.79 -24.82
CA LEU A 146 -17.36 9.71 -25.48
C LEU A 146 -18.05 10.95 -26.05
N ARG A 147 -19.28 10.82 -26.59
CA ARG A 147 -20.06 11.97 -27.06
C ARG A 147 -20.42 12.92 -25.93
N VAL A 148 -20.90 12.39 -24.80
CA VAL A 148 -21.20 13.20 -23.61
C VAL A 148 -19.96 13.91 -23.09
N LEU A 149 -18.84 13.19 -23.02
CA LEU A 149 -17.55 13.74 -22.62
C LEU A 149 -17.12 14.90 -23.54
N ALA A 150 -17.25 14.75 -24.86
CA ALA A 150 -16.91 15.80 -25.83
C ALA A 150 -17.76 17.07 -25.64
N LEU A 151 -19.05 16.92 -25.33
CA LEU A 151 -19.93 18.06 -25.02
C LEU A 151 -19.46 18.80 -23.76
N HIS A 152 -19.11 18.08 -22.70
CA HIS A 152 -18.55 18.69 -21.48
C HIS A 152 -17.22 19.41 -21.74
N PHE A 153 -16.33 18.86 -22.56
CA PHE A 153 -15.11 19.56 -22.94
C PHE A 153 -15.39 20.82 -23.77
N GLY A 154 -16.42 20.80 -24.61
CA GLY A 154 -16.88 21.97 -25.35
C GLY A 154 -17.33 23.10 -24.42
N THR A 155 -18.14 22.81 -23.41
CA THR A 155 -18.61 23.82 -22.44
C THR A 155 -17.47 24.37 -21.59
N ILE A 156 -16.57 23.51 -21.10
CA ILE A 156 -15.38 23.93 -20.34
C ILE A 156 -14.47 24.80 -21.20
N LYS A 157 -14.25 24.45 -22.47
CA LYS A 157 -13.45 25.26 -23.41
C LYS A 157 -14.06 26.63 -23.65
N ALA A 158 -15.38 26.72 -23.78
CA ALA A 158 -16.07 28.00 -23.93
C ALA A 158 -15.90 28.89 -22.69
N ILE A 159 -16.06 28.31 -21.50
CA ILE A 159 -15.82 28.99 -20.22
C ILE A 159 -14.37 29.47 -20.13
N PHE A 160 -13.40 28.60 -20.40
CA PHE A 160 -11.98 28.95 -20.37
C PHE A 160 -11.63 30.06 -21.36
N LYS A 161 -12.19 30.02 -22.58
CA LYS A 161 -12.01 31.07 -23.59
C LYS A 161 -12.61 32.40 -23.12
N ALA A 162 -13.77 32.39 -22.47
CA ALA A 162 -14.40 33.59 -21.90
C ALA A 162 -13.55 34.18 -20.76
N PHE A 163 -13.04 33.34 -19.85
CA PHE A 163 -12.13 33.77 -18.78
C PHE A 163 -10.81 34.34 -19.33
N TYR A 164 -10.22 33.68 -20.33
CA TYR A 164 -9.00 34.17 -20.97
C TYR A 164 -9.21 35.51 -21.68
N ALA A 165 -10.34 35.66 -22.39
CA ALA A 165 -10.71 36.92 -23.05
C ALA A 165 -10.94 38.06 -22.03
N LEU A 166 -11.62 37.78 -20.91
CA LEU A 166 -11.82 38.75 -19.82
C LEU A 166 -10.48 39.17 -19.20
N PHE A 167 -9.58 38.21 -18.98
CA PHE A 167 -8.24 38.49 -18.44
C PHE A 167 -7.37 39.31 -19.41
N TYR A 168 -7.40 38.98 -20.70
CA TYR A 168 -6.68 39.73 -21.74
C TYR A 168 -7.21 41.16 -21.87
N PHE A 169 -8.53 41.35 -21.91
CA PHE A 169 -9.17 42.66 -22.00
C PHE A 169 -8.89 43.54 -20.77
N LYS A 170 -8.89 42.95 -19.56
CA LYS A 170 -8.54 43.66 -18.33
C LYS A 170 -7.06 44.10 -18.31
N ASN A 171 -6.17 43.26 -18.84
CA ASN A 171 -4.75 43.62 -19.00
C ASN A 171 -4.58 44.76 -20.01
N GLU A 172 -5.26 44.75 -21.16
CA GLU A 172 -5.20 45.87 -22.10
C GLU A 172 -5.70 47.19 -21.52
N GLN A 173 -6.81 47.19 -20.76
CA GLN A 173 -7.30 48.39 -20.08
C GLN A 173 -6.30 48.93 -19.03
N SER A 174 -5.63 48.05 -18.28
CA SER A 174 -4.60 48.47 -17.30
C SER A 174 -3.37 49.11 -17.97
N VAL A 175 -2.93 48.56 -19.11
CA VAL A 175 -1.81 49.11 -19.90
C VAL A 175 -2.20 50.44 -20.56
N PHE A 176 -3.45 50.57 -21.01
CA PHE A 176 -3.96 51.82 -21.58
C PHE A 176 -4.06 52.94 -20.53
N GLN A 177 -4.55 52.65 -19.31
CA GLN A 177 -4.58 53.65 -18.23
C GLN A 177 -3.18 54.08 -17.77
N GLN A 178 -2.21 53.15 -17.70
CA GLN A 178 -0.82 53.51 -17.38
C GLN A 178 -0.18 54.41 -18.45
N ARG A 179 -0.51 54.22 -19.74
CA ARG A 179 0.00 55.08 -20.82
C ARG A 179 -0.62 56.48 -20.81
N ILE A 180 -1.90 56.62 -20.43
CA ILE A 180 -2.54 57.93 -20.28
C ILE A 180 -1.93 58.72 -19.12
N LEU A 181 -1.61 58.06 -18.00
CA LEU A 181 -1.03 58.72 -16.82
C LEU A 181 0.41 59.20 -17.01
N ILE A 182 1.12 58.75 -18.05
CA ILE A 182 2.50 59.17 -18.38
C ILE A 182 2.52 60.36 -19.35
N VAL A 183 1.39 60.70 -19.98
CA VAL A 183 1.29 61.74 -21.03
C VAL A 183 0.57 63.02 -20.53
N VAL A 184 0.28 63.11 -19.23
CA VAL A 184 -0.20 64.33 -18.54
C VAL A 184 0.87 64.78 -17.57
#